data_AF-A0AAU9K9Q1-F1
#
_entry.id   AF-A0AAU9K9Q1-F1
#
_cell.length_a   1.000
_cell.length_b   1.000
_cell.length_c   1.000
_cell.angle_alpha   90.00
_cell.angle_beta   90.00
_cell.angle_gamma   90.00
#
_symmetry.space_group_name_H-M   'P 1'
#
loop_
_entity.id
_entity.type
_entity.pdbx_description
1 polymer ?
#
loop_
_entity_poly.entity_id
_entity_poly.type
_entity_poly.pdbx_seq_one_letter_code
_entity_poly.pdbx_strand_id
1 'polypeptide(L)'
;MKHQIIIKLITYMTFKASFGESPHENIFKVSVQTDSTSCDTYNNTYLPEFSQHRSSNSLSKDLSDSQLNNSQIRPGSDTLNIKNKKCIICNKGIGLRKSNYTCKVCHNYACSDHSFKKLLNSSSSKPQRICQNCDSKETEEAVKLHTKSFTDEAVRMDNELQNAKNYYIDINKDRKEKKLLIKKLEIEREGLERIHIQKKTRLHEQLEKEVQEGLKLKESVESLEKDRIDRENDYLGLKEKCEEKQQYIRAMQEKLEILNKRKELVLIQTKTIDKKIEKDEEMRKKLEKLCKKCYSRTRSFRNI
;
A
#
# COMPACT_ATOMS: atom_id res chain seq x y z
N MET A 1 6.16 11.96 18.61
CA MET A 1 4.94 11.33 18.03
C MET A 1 3.74 11.33 18.96
N LYS A 2 3.81 10.86 20.22
CA LYS A 2 2.66 10.82 21.14
C LYS A 2 1.96 12.18 21.34
N HIS A 3 2.71 13.28 21.42
CA HIS A 3 2.12 14.63 21.55
C HIS A 3 1.37 15.10 20.29
N GLN A 4 1.78 14.71 19.08
CA GLN A 4 1.06 15.10 17.87
C GLN A 4 -0.28 14.38 17.72
N ILE A 5 -0.39 13.16 18.26
CA ILE A 5 -1.65 12.40 18.27
C ILE A 5 -2.64 13.04 19.24
N ILE A 6 -2.17 13.42 20.43
CA ILE A 6 -3.00 14.09 21.45
C ILE A 6 -3.51 15.45 20.94
N ILE A 7 -2.65 16.25 20.30
CA ILE A 7 -3.05 17.54 19.74
C ILE A 7 -4.11 17.34 18.65
N LYS A 8 -3.94 16.38 17.74
CA LYS A 8 -4.95 16.09 16.69
C LYS A 8 -6.29 15.63 17.26
N LEU A 9 -6.28 14.82 18.32
CA LEU A 9 -7.50 14.40 19.01
C LEU A 9 -8.22 15.56 19.69
N ILE A 10 -7.47 16.44 20.38
CA ILE A 10 -8.05 17.62 21.02
C ILE A 10 -8.64 18.58 19.96
N THR A 11 -7.93 18.83 18.87
CA THR A 11 -8.41 19.67 17.76
C THR A 11 -9.66 19.09 17.11
N TYR A 12 -9.73 17.77 16.93
CA TYR A 12 -10.91 17.12 16.37
C TYR A 12 -12.13 17.21 17.30
N MET A 13 -11.93 17.04 18.61
CA MET A 13 -13.01 17.16 19.59
C MET A 13 -13.51 18.60 19.75
N THR A 14 -12.62 19.60 19.69
CA THR A 14 -13.02 21.02 19.71
C THR A 14 -13.72 21.43 18.41
N PHE A 15 -13.29 20.90 17.26
CA PHE A 15 -13.95 21.12 15.98
C PHE A 15 -15.39 20.57 16.02
N LYS A 16 -15.61 19.33 16.45
CA LYS A 16 -16.96 18.75 16.54
C LYS A 16 -17.89 19.49 17.51
N ALA A 17 -17.37 19.92 18.67
CA ALA A 17 -18.15 20.71 19.62
C ALA A 17 -18.64 22.04 19.04
N SER A 18 -17.93 22.61 18.05
CA SER A 18 -18.29 23.87 17.40
C SER A 18 -19.46 23.74 16.41
N PHE A 19 -19.83 22.51 16.01
CA PHE A 19 -20.94 22.24 15.09
C PHE A 19 -22.21 21.71 15.79
N GLY A 20 -22.28 21.78 17.12
CA GLY A 20 -23.48 21.36 17.88
C GLY A 20 -23.69 19.85 17.93
N GLU A 21 -22.72 19.05 17.52
CA GLU A 21 -22.77 17.60 17.69
C GLU A 21 -22.36 17.24 19.13
N SER A 22 -23.33 16.76 19.92
CA SER A 22 -23.09 16.26 21.28
C SER A 22 -22.09 15.08 21.24
N PRO A 23 -21.00 15.12 22.04
CA PRO A 23 -19.97 14.08 22.03
C PRO A 23 -20.41 12.75 22.69
N HIS A 24 -21.65 12.65 23.18
CA HIS A 24 -22.06 11.55 24.06
C HIS A 24 -22.86 10.40 23.42
N GLU A 25 -23.24 10.45 22.14
CA GLU A 25 -24.20 9.46 21.60
C GLU A 25 -23.69 8.43 20.59
N ASN A 26 -22.40 8.38 20.22
CA ASN A 26 -21.95 7.46 19.17
C ASN A 26 -20.70 6.61 19.47
N ILE A 27 -20.41 6.30 20.74
CA ILE A 27 -19.24 5.48 21.09
C ILE A 27 -19.54 3.95 21.09
N PHE A 28 -20.80 3.51 21.06
CA PHE A 28 -21.14 2.07 21.07
C PHE A 28 -22.03 1.64 19.91
N LYS A 29 -21.48 1.68 18.69
CA LYS A 29 -21.91 0.84 17.57
C LYS A 29 -20.77 0.68 16.56
N VAL A 30 -19.71 -0.02 16.98
CA VAL A 30 -18.77 -0.62 16.02
C VAL A 30 -19.37 -1.96 15.60
N SER A 31 -20.34 -1.90 14.69
CA SER A 31 -20.71 -3.06 13.90
C SER A 31 -19.54 -3.34 12.95
N VAL A 32 -18.86 -4.48 13.16
CA VAL A 32 -17.88 -5.01 12.22
C VAL A 32 -18.63 -5.46 10.97
N GLN A 33 -18.87 -4.53 10.06
CA GLN A 33 -19.13 -4.83 8.65
C GLN A 33 -17.76 -4.96 7.97
N THR A 34 -17.38 -6.19 7.66
CA THR A 34 -16.28 -6.48 6.74
C THR A 34 -16.77 -6.24 5.32
N ASP A 35 -16.89 -4.97 4.94
CA ASP A 35 -17.01 -4.60 3.54
C ASP A 35 -15.62 -4.27 3.00
N SER A 36 -15.15 -5.22 2.21
CA SER A 36 -14.11 -5.05 1.21
C SER A 36 -14.49 -3.90 0.27
N THR A 37 -13.73 -2.80 0.32
CA THR A 37 -13.22 -1.98 -0.80
C THR A 37 -13.01 -0.54 -0.34
N SER A 38 -11.77 -0.10 -0.23
CA SER A 38 -11.40 1.26 -0.66
C SER A 38 -9.92 1.30 -1.01
N CYS A 39 -9.69 1.36 -2.31
CA CYS A 39 -8.56 1.99 -2.98
C CYS A 39 -8.14 3.30 -2.32
N ASP A 40 -6.81 3.54 -2.30
CA ASP A 40 -6.08 4.82 -2.36
C ASP A 40 -4.74 4.68 -1.61
N THR A 41 -3.56 5.12 -2.06
CA THR A 41 -3.05 5.81 -3.26
C THR A 41 -1.52 5.67 -3.16
N TYR A 42 -0.85 5.41 -4.29
CA TYR A 42 0.54 5.79 -4.62
C TYR A 42 1.68 5.58 -3.61
N ASN A 43 2.64 4.75 -3.99
CA ASN A 43 4.03 5.21 -4.04
C ASN A 43 4.76 4.63 -5.26
N ASN A 44 5.35 5.56 -6.02
CA ASN A 44 6.20 5.33 -7.17
C ASN A 44 7.36 4.41 -6.82
N THR A 45 7.44 3.26 -7.48
CA THR A 45 8.71 2.58 -7.68
C THR A 45 8.92 2.44 -9.18
N TYR A 46 9.84 3.28 -9.66
CA TYR A 46 10.47 3.23 -10.97
C TYR A 46 10.67 1.77 -11.43
N LEU A 47 9.96 1.38 -12.48
CA LEU A 47 10.34 0.25 -13.33
C LEU A 47 11.24 0.79 -14.44
N PRO A 48 12.39 0.16 -14.73
CA PRO A 48 13.20 0.57 -15.87
C PRO A 48 12.51 0.17 -17.17
N GLU A 49 12.34 1.15 -18.07
CA GLU A 49 12.04 0.93 -19.47
C GLU A 49 13.13 0.05 -20.10
N PHE A 50 12.82 -1.21 -20.35
CA PHE A 50 13.64 -2.04 -21.25
C PHE A 50 13.01 -2.08 -22.63
N SER A 51 13.51 -1.13 -23.44
CA SER A 51 13.83 -1.22 -24.88
C SER A 51 12.99 -2.20 -25.71
N GLN A 52 12.03 -1.65 -26.44
CA GLN A 52 11.50 -2.28 -27.64
C GLN A 52 12.59 -2.25 -28.73
N HIS A 53 13.23 -3.39 -29.00
CA HIS A 53 13.96 -3.58 -30.25
C HIS A 53 12.96 -3.69 -31.41
N ARG A 54 12.56 -2.55 -31.96
CA ARG A 54 12.11 -2.44 -33.35
C ARG A 54 13.34 -2.34 -34.23
N SER A 55 13.75 -3.44 -34.84
CA SER A 55 14.63 -3.40 -36.01
C SER A 55 13.76 -3.35 -37.27
N SER A 56 13.31 -2.15 -37.58
CA SER A 56 12.88 -1.77 -38.92
C SER A 56 14.13 -1.55 -39.76
N ASN A 57 14.41 -2.43 -40.73
CA ASN A 57 15.33 -2.11 -41.82
C ASN A 57 14.52 -1.96 -43.10
N SER A 58 14.20 -0.70 -43.40
CA SER A 58 13.86 -0.19 -44.73
C SER A 58 15.05 0.59 -45.29
N LEU A 59 15.06 0.75 -46.62
CA LEU A 59 16.02 1.42 -47.51
C LEU A 59 16.99 0.43 -48.18
N SER A 60 16.80 0.06 -49.45
CA SER A 60 16.66 0.90 -50.66
C SER A 60 17.83 1.86 -50.82
N LYS A 61 18.84 1.44 -51.58
CA LYS A 61 19.69 2.35 -52.36
C LYS A 61 20.45 1.60 -53.47
N ASP A 62 20.07 1.97 -54.69
CA ASP A 62 20.89 2.20 -55.88
C ASP A 62 21.95 1.17 -56.28
N LEU A 63 21.72 0.55 -57.44
CA LEU A 63 22.70 0.44 -58.52
C LEU A 63 21.96 0.13 -59.83
N SER A 64 21.50 1.21 -60.46
CA SER A 64 21.52 1.33 -61.91
C SER A 64 22.97 1.18 -62.38
N ASP A 65 23.23 0.21 -63.26
CA ASP A 65 23.84 0.50 -64.55
C ASP A 65 23.97 -0.79 -65.39
N SER A 66 23.29 -0.77 -66.54
CA SER A 66 23.95 -0.95 -67.83
C SER A 66 24.89 -2.15 -67.96
N GLN A 67 24.41 -3.24 -68.57
CA GLN A 67 24.91 -3.65 -69.89
C GLN A 67 24.06 -4.80 -70.48
N LEU A 68 23.19 -4.41 -71.40
CA LEU A 68 22.63 -5.28 -72.43
C LEU A 68 23.79 -5.74 -73.33
N ASN A 69 24.30 -6.95 -73.11
CA ASN A 69 25.12 -7.64 -74.11
C ASN A 69 24.21 -8.21 -75.20
N ASN A 70 23.84 -7.30 -76.10
CA ASN A 70 23.17 -7.58 -77.36
C ASN A 70 24.25 -7.99 -78.38
N SER A 71 24.69 -9.24 -78.32
CA SER A 71 25.58 -9.82 -79.33
C SER A 71 24.74 -10.16 -80.57
N GLN A 72 24.39 -9.13 -81.35
CA GLN A 72 24.02 -9.29 -82.76
C GLN A 72 25.23 -9.80 -83.53
N ILE A 73 25.39 -11.12 -83.62
CA ILE A 73 26.23 -11.73 -84.66
C ILE A 73 25.39 -11.74 -85.93
N ARG A 74 25.53 -10.70 -86.74
CA ARG A 74 25.17 -10.76 -88.17
C ARG A 74 26.17 -11.66 -88.90
N PRO A 75 25.70 -12.41 -89.91
CA PRO A 75 26.44 -13.51 -90.51
C PRO A 75 27.51 -12.99 -91.46
N GLY A 76 28.77 -13.33 -91.17
CA GLY A 76 29.84 -13.30 -92.14
C GLY A 76 29.56 -14.34 -93.23
N SER A 77 29.37 -13.83 -94.44
CA SER A 77 29.22 -14.58 -95.67
C SER A 77 30.56 -15.18 -96.10
N ASP A 78 30.89 -16.36 -95.58
CA ASP A 78 31.98 -17.16 -96.14
C ASP A 78 31.39 -18.22 -97.07
N THR A 79 31.41 -17.87 -98.35
CA THR A 79 31.80 -18.73 -99.47
C THR A 79 31.50 -20.23 -99.32
N LEU A 80 30.44 -20.66 -100.02
CA LEU A 80 30.41 -21.85 -100.89
C LEU A 80 31.40 -22.97 -100.53
N ASN A 81 31.06 -23.76 -99.52
CA ASN A 81 31.50 -25.15 -99.44
C ASN A 81 30.27 -26.05 -99.48
N ILE A 82 29.69 -26.18 -100.67
CA ILE A 82 28.67 -27.18 -101.01
C ILE A 82 29.38 -28.55 -101.01
N LYS A 83 29.73 -29.04 -99.83
CA LYS A 83 30.27 -30.40 -99.64
C LYS A 83 29.38 -31.11 -98.63
N ASN A 84 28.46 -31.89 -99.21
CA ASN A 84 27.65 -32.93 -98.60
C ASN A 84 26.73 -32.48 -97.46
N LYS A 85 25.45 -32.22 -97.79
CA LYS A 85 24.34 -32.10 -96.82
C LYS A 85 24.19 -33.40 -96.03
N LYS A 86 25.00 -33.61 -95.00
CA LYS A 86 24.94 -34.79 -94.12
C LYS A 86 24.29 -34.40 -92.79
N CYS A 87 23.59 -35.34 -92.16
CA CYS A 87 23.07 -35.15 -90.82
C CYS A 87 24.22 -35.00 -89.83
N ILE A 88 24.20 -33.96 -89.00
CA ILE A 88 25.24 -33.71 -87.98
C ILE A 88 25.36 -34.80 -86.91
N ILE A 89 24.34 -35.65 -86.73
CA ILE A 89 24.31 -36.70 -85.68
C ILE A 89 24.73 -38.06 -86.23
N CYS A 90 24.21 -38.47 -87.40
CA CYS A 90 24.48 -39.79 -87.97
C CYS A 90 25.27 -39.79 -89.29
N ASN A 91 25.71 -38.63 -89.77
CA ASN A 91 26.45 -38.43 -91.02
C ASN A 91 25.77 -38.96 -92.30
N LYS A 92 24.50 -39.40 -92.23
CA LYS A 92 23.72 -39.83 -93.41
C LYS A 92 23.49 -38.65 -94.36
N GLY A 93 23.64 -38.89 -95.66
CA GLY A 93 23.37 -37.90 -96.71
C GLY A 93 21.88 -37.52 -96.77
N ILE A 94 21.60 -36.23 -96.86
CA ILE A 94 20.26 -35.65 -96.94
C ILE A 94 20.05 -35.22 -98.40
N GLY A 95 19.08 -35.87 -99.06
CA GLY A 95 18.77 -35.64 -100.47
C GLY A 95 18.41 -34.18 -100.77
N LEU A 96 18.70 -33.73 -102.01
CA LEU A 96 18.60 -32.33 -102.45
C LEU A 96 17.21 -31.68 -102.27
N ARG A 97 16.12 -32.48 -102.26
CA ARG A 97 14.72 -32.00 -102.08
C ARG A 97 14.32 -31.73 -100.62
N LYS A 98 15.19 -32.01 -99.66
CA LYS A 98 14.93 -31.91 -98.21
C LYS A 98 15.59 -30.67 -97.59
N SER A 99 15.38 -29.49 -98.18
CA SER A 99 15.94 -28.21 -97.69
C SER A 99 15.48 -27.80 -96.29
N ASN A 100 14.34 -28.33 -95.81
CA ASN A 100 13.72 -27.97 -94.53
C ASN A 100 14.25 -28.79 -93.32
N TYR A 101 15.43 -29.39 -93.44
CA TYR A 101 16.05 -30.25 -92.42
C TYR A 101 17.21 -29.57 -91.68
N THR A 102 17.23 -28.24 -91.69
CA THR A 102 18.19 -27.41 -90.96
C THR A 102 17.69 -27.15 -89.55
N CYS A 103 18.55 -27.37 -88.56
CA CYS A 103 18.30 -27.00 -87.17
C CYS A 103 18.18 -25.48 -87.08
N LYS A 104 17.14 -24.98 -86.41
CA LYS A 104 16.94 -23.55 -86.23
C LYS A 104 17.96 -22.90 -85.30
N VAL A 105 18.48 -23.66 -84.33
CA VAL A 105 19.41 -23.17 -83.30
C VAL A 105 20.84 -23.14 -83.81
N CYS A 106 21.36 -24.26 -84.32
CA CYS A 106 22.76 -24.36 -84.75
C CYS A 106 22.97 -24.29 -86.27
N HIS A 107 21.90 -24.14 -87.06
CA HIS A 107 21.92 -24.06 -88.53
C HIS A 107 22.55 -25.24 -89.28
N ASN A 108 22.83 -26.35 -88.58
CA ASN A 108 23.32 -27.59 -89.18
C ASN A 108 22.18 -28.49 -89.68
N TYR A 109 22.44 -29.31 -90.70
CA TYR A 109 21.45 -30.26 -91.20
C TYR A 109 21.30 -31.47 -90.27
N ALA A 110 20.06 -31.91 -90.02
CA ALA A 110 19.74 -33.10 -89.25
C ALA A 110 18.62 -33.90 -89.95
N CYS A 111 18.77 -35.22 -90.09
CA CYS A 111 17.73 -36.05 -90.72
C CYS A 111 16.44 -36.06 -89.88
N SER A 112 15.36 -36.61 -90.44
CA SER A 112 14.05 -36.72 -89.75
C SER A 112 14.16 -37.37 -88.37
N ASP A 113 15.01 -38.38 -88.27
CA ASP A 113 15.09 -39.24 -87.10
C ASP A 113 15.87 -38.59 -85.95
N HIS A 114 16.73 -37.61 -86.29
CA HIS A 114 17.58 -36.88 -85.33
C HIS A 114 17.19 -35.41 -85.21
N SER A 115 15.95 -35.08 -85.58
CA SER A 115 15.43 -33.74 -85.41
C SER A 115 13.95 -33.71 -85.07
N PHE A 116 13.61 -32.85 -84.13
CA PHE A 116 12.26 -32.69 -83.62
C PHE A 116 11.65 -31.41 -84.18
N LYS A 117 10.34 -31.39 -84.37
CA LYS A 117 9.59 -30.15 -84.62
C LYS A 117 9.08 -29.64 -83.28
N LYS A 118 9.61 -28.53 -82.80
CA LYS A 118 9.17 -27.90 -81.54
C LYS A 118 8.85 -26.42 -81.77
N LEU A 119 7.97 -25.89 -80.93
CA LEU A 119 7.73 -24.46 -80.85
C LEU A 119 8.82 -23.86 -79.97
N LEU A 120 9.79 -23.17 -80.58
CA LEU A 120 10.92 -22.57 -79.86
C LEU A 120 10.52 -21.32 -79.08
N ASN A 121 9.59 -20.53 -79.64
CA ASN A 121 9.11 -19.29 -79.03
C ASN A 121 7.58 -19.33 -78.93
N SER A 122 7.05 -18.84 -77.80
CA SER A 122 5.61 -18.63 -77.58
C SER A 122 4.97 -17.68 -78.61
N SER A 123 5.76 -16.87 -79.30
CA SER A 123 5.35 -15.95 -80.37
C SER A 123 5.40 -16.54 -81.79
N SER A 124 5.93 -17.75 -81.97
CA SER A 124 6.01 -18.41 -83.29
C SER A 124 4.81 -19.34 -83.50
N SER A 125 4.02 -19.11 -84.54
CA SER A 125 2.83 -19.92 -84.84
C SER A 125 3.13 -21.25 -85.54
N LYS A 126 4.39 -21.49 -85.95
CA LYS A 126 4.79 -22.67 -86.71
C LYS A 126 5.93 -23.43 -86.01
N PRO A 127 5.83 -24.76 -85.85
CA PRO A 127 6.90 -25.58 -85.30
C PRO A 127 8.17 -25.46 -86.13
N GLN A 128 9.29 -25.19 -85.46
CA GLN A 128 10.62 -25.10 -86.06
C GLN A 128 11.39 -26.39 -85.77
N ARG A 129 12.27 -26.78 -86.69
CA ARG A 129 13.04 -28.02 -86.56
C ARG A 129 14.31 -27.77 -85.76
N ILE A 130 14.56 -28.59 -84.75
CA ILE A 130 15.75 -28.55 -83.89
C ILE A 130 16.43 -29.91 -83.97
N CYS A 131 17.75 -29.97 -84.04
CA CYS A 131 18.48 -31.24 -83.93
C CYS A 131 18.48 -31.74 -82.49
N GLN A 132 18.59 -33.05 -82.30
CA GLN A 132 18.60 -33.66 -80.97
C GLN A 132 19.67 -33.08 -80.03
N ASN A 133 20.87 -32.75 -80.53
CA ASN A 133 21.92 -32.17 -79.68
C ASN A 133 21.54 -30.79 -79.11
N CYS A 134 20.89 -29.94 -79.91
CA CYS A 134 20.43 -28.64 -79.43
C CYS A 134 19.25 -28.78 -78.47
N ASP A 135 18.34 -29.72 -78.74
CA ASP A 135 17.19 -30.01 -77.89
C ASP A 135 17.61 -30.56 -76.51
N SER A 136 18.57 -31.49 -76.49
CA SER A 136 19.13 -32.03 -75.25
C SER A 136 19.85 -30.95 -74.45
N LYS A 137 20.60 -30.05 -75.10
CA LYS A 137 21.27 -28.94 -74.43
C LYS A 137 20.29 -27.95 -73.80
N GLU A 138 19.24 -27.57 -74.52
CA GLU A 138 18.18 -26.68 -74.00
C GLU A 138 17.43 -27.33 -72.83
N THR A 139 17.12 -28.62 -72.94
CA THR A 139 16.50 -29.39 -71.85
C THR A 139 17.43 -29.47 -70.63
N GLU A 140 18.72 -29.70 -70.84
CA GLU A 140 19.71 -29.75 -69.76
C GLU A 140 19.87 -28.38 -69.06
N GLU A 141 19.88 -27.28 -69.81
CA GLU A 141 19.92 -25.93 -69.27
C GLU A 141 18.65 -25.59 -68.47
N ALA A 142 17.47 -25.97 -68.97
CA ALA A 142 16.21 -25.80 -68.25
C ALA A 142 16.18 -26.63 -66.95
N VAL A 143 16.62 -27.89 -67.00
CA VAL A 143 16.74 -28.75 -65.81
C VAL A 143 17.70 -28.12 -64.81
N LYS A 144 18.89 -27.66 -65.24
CA LYS A 144 19.85 -26.98 -64.35
C LYS A 144 19.25 -25.74 -63.69
N LEU A 145 18.51 -24.92 -64.43
CA LEU A 145 17.85 -23.73 -63.91
C LEU A 145 16.79 -24.10 -62.85
N HIS A 146 15.95 -25.09 -63.15
CA HIS A 146 14.94 -25.57 -62.20
C HIS A 146 15.59 -26.18 -60.95
N THR A 147 16.60 -27.03 -61.11
CA THR A 147 17.34 -27.60 -59.98
C THR A 147 17.95 -26.50 -59.11
N LYS A 148 18.57 -25.48 -59.71
CA LYS A 148 19.10 -24.34 -58.96
C LYS A 148 18.01 -23.60 -58.19
N SER A 149 16.87 -23.33 -58.81
CA SER A 149 15.73 -22.69 -58.14
C SER A 149 15.21 -23.53 -56.97
N PHE A 150 15.13 -24.86 -57.11
CA PHE A 150 14.71 -25.74 -56.03
C PHE A 150 15.74 -25.81 -54.91
N THR A 151 17.04 -25.81 -55.22
CA THR A 151 18.08 -25.80 -54.19
C THR A 151 18.09 -24.47 -53.44
N ASP A 152 17.93 -23.34 -54.13
CA ASP A 152 17.88 -22.02 -53.50
C ASP A 152 16.65 -21.90 -52.57
N GLU A 153 15.50 -22.44 -53.00
CA GLU A 153 14.29 -22.54 -52.19
C GLU A 153 14.49 -23.43 -50.96
N ALA A 154 15.09 -24.60 -51.13
CA ALA A 154 15.37 -25.53 -50.03
C ALA A 154 16.31 -24.90 -48.99
N VAL A 155 17.35 -24.20 -49.44
CA VAL A 155 18.28 -23.46 -48.57
C VAL A 155 17.56 -22.34 -47.83
N ARG A 156 16.66 -21.61 -48.50
CA ARG A 156 15.86 -20.56 -47.84
C ARG A 156 14.97 -21.15 -46.74
N MET A 157 14.24 -22.23 -47.04
CA MET A 157 13.38 -22.90 -46.06
C MET A 157 14.19 -23.46 -44.88
N ASP A 158 15.38 -24.00 -45.13
CA ASP A 158 16.24 -24.51 -44.05
C ASP A 158 16.72 -23.37 -43.13
N ASN A 159 17.10 -22.22 -43.70
CA ASN A 159 17.45 -21.03 -42.92
C ASN A 159 16.26 -20.50 -42.10
N GLU A 160 15.06 -20.44 -42.67
CA GLU A 160 13.84 -20.04 -41.96
C GLU A 160 13.53 -21.00 -40.80
N LEU A 161 13.64 -22.31 -41.04
CA LEU A 161 13.45 -23.34 -40.02
C LEU A 161 14.49 -23.21 -38.89
N GLN A 162 15.74 -22.94 -39.23
CA GLN A 162 16.80 -22.76 -38.25
C GLN A 162 16.60 -21.48 -37.42
N ASN A 163 16.17 -20.38 -38.05
CA ASN A 163 15.81 -19.16 -37.35
C ASN A 163 14.64 -19.38 -36.38
N ALA A 164 13.60 -20.09 -36.82
CA ALA A 164 12.46 -20.44 -35.97
C ALA A 164 12.87 -21.32 -34.78
N LYS A 165 13.77 -22.29 -34.99
CA LYS A 165 14.33 -23.13 -33.91
C LYS A 165 15.11 -22.30 -32.88
N ASN A 166 16.00 -21.42 -33.34
CA ASN A 166 16.78 -20.56 -32.46
C ASN A 166 15.86 -19.64 -31.64
N TYR A 167 14.88 -19.02 -32.29
CA TYR A 167 13.87 -18.19 -31.63
C TYR A 167 13.07 -18.96 -30.58
N TYR A 168 12.68 -20.21 -30.86
CA TYR A 168 11.99 -21.07 -29.90
C TYR A 168 12.86 -21.44 -28.69
N ILE A 169 14.15 -21.68 -28.88
CA ILE A 169 15.09 -21.94 -27.78
C ILE A 169 15.20 -20.71 -26.88
N ASP A 170 15.34 -19.52 -27.46
CA ASP A 170 15.46 -18.26 -26.72
C ASP A 170 14.19 -17.94 -25.91
N ILE A 171 13.00 -18.09 -26.52
CA ILE A 171 11.73 -17.93 -25.80
C ILE A 171 11.63 -18.91 -24.63
N ASN A 172 12.02 -20.16 -24.84
CA ASN A 172 11.94 -21.15 -23.77
C ASN A 172 12.90 -20.87 -22.62
N LYS A 173 14.08 -20.32 -22.92
CA LYS A 173 15.03 -19.87 -21.92
C LYS A 173 14.43 -18.71 -21.12
N ASP A 174 13.96 -17.66 -21.78
CA ASP A 174 13.30 -16.52 -21.15
C ASP A 174 12.09 -16.95 -20.30
N ARG A 175 11.26 -17.86 -20.82
CA ARG A 175 10.11 -18.43 -20.09
C ARG A 175 10.54 -19.15 -18.81
N LYS A 176 11.65 -19.90 -18.83
CA LYS A 176 12.17 -20.58 -17.63
C LYS A 176 12.69 -19.56 -16.61
N GLU A 177 13.43 -18.56 -17.06
CA GLU A 177 13.96 -17.50 -16.20
C GLU A 177 12.83 -16.70 -15.54
N LYS A 178 11.81 -16.30 -16.30
CA LYS A 178 10.61 -15.62 -15.78
C LYS A 178 9.85 -16.48 -14.78
N LYS A 179 9.69 -17.79 -15.03
CA LYS A 179 9.07 -18.71 -14.07
C LYS A 179 9.82 -18.78 -12.75
N LEU A 180 11.16 -18.81 -12.80
CA LEU A 180 11.99 -18.80 -11.59
C LEU A 180 11.86 -17.48 -10.83
N LEU A 181 11.81 -16.36 -11.54
CA LEU A 181 11.60 -15.04 -10.95
C LEU A 181 10.23 -14.95 -10.25
N ILE A 182 9.15 -15.38 -10.91
CA ILE A 182 7.80 -15.43 -10.32
C ILE A 182 7.82 -16.24 -9.02
N LYS A 183 8.41 -17.44 -9.04
CA LYS A 183 8.50 -18.28 -7.84
C LYS A 183 9.26 -17.61 -6.70
N LYS A 184 10.33 -16.87 -6.99
CA LYS A 184 11.07 -16.12 -5.97
C LYS A 184 10.22 -15.01 -5.36
N LEU A 185 9.51 -14.26 -6.19
CA LEU A 185 8.62 -13.18 -5.75
C LEU A 185 7.44 -13.70 -4.93
N GLU A 186 6.90 -14.87 -5.28
CA GLU A 186 5.84 -15.52 -4.49
C GLU A 186 6.32 -15.89 -3.08
N ILE A 187 7.51 -16.49 -2.97
CA ILE A 187 8.11 -16.83 -1.67
C ILE A 187 8.38 -15.56 -0.84
N GLU A 188 8.90 -14.49 -1.46
CA GLU A 188 9.15 -13.22 -0.79
C GLU A 188 7.83 -12.59 -0.30
N ARG A 189 6.80 -12.56 -1.16
CA ARG A 189 5.46 -12.08 -0.81
C ARG A 189 4.89 -12.83 0.39
N GLU A 190 4.91 -14.15 0.38
CA GLU A 190 4.45 -14.99 1.49
C GLU A 190 5.25 -14.74 2.77
N GLY A 191 6.56 -14.53 2.65
CA GLY A 191 7.43 -14.16 3.77
C GLY A 191 7.01 -12.83 4.41
N LEU A 192 6.82 -11.79 3.60
CA LEU A 192 6.38 -10.47 4.05
C LEU A 192 4.97 -10.52 4.66
N GLU A 193 4.06 -11.28 4.06
CA GLU A 193 2.70 -11.46 4.57
C GLU A 193 2.69 -12.10 5.97
N ARG A 194 3.50 -13.14 6.20
CA ARG A 194 3.68 -13.75 7.53
C ARG A 194 4.20 -12.74 8.55
N ILE A 195 5.22 -11.96 8.20
CA ILE A 195 5.78 -10.93 9.08
C ILE A 195 4.71 -9.87 9.42
N HIS A 196 3.94 -9.45 8.41
CA HIS A 196 2.87 -8.48 8.60
C HIS A 196 1.78 -9.00 9.53
N ILE A 197 1.35 -10.26 9.35
CA ILE A 197 0.38 -10.92 10.25
C ILE A 197 0.92 -10.97 11.68
N GLN A 198 2.17 -11.41 11.89
CA GLN A 198 2.76 -11.44 13.23
C GLN A 198 2.81 -10.06 13.88
N LYS A 199 3.19 -9.02 13.12
CA LYS A 199 3.22 -7.64 13.62
C LYS A 199 1.82 -7.16 13.98
N LYS A 200 0.81 -7.47 13.15
CA LYS A 200 -0.59 -7.13 13.41
C LYS A 200 -1.08 -7.80 14.70
N THR A 201 -0.83 -9.09 14.88
CA THR A 201 -1.21 -9.81 16.10
C THR A 201 -0.54 -9.23 17.34
N ARG A 202 0.77 -8.96 17.29
CA ARG A 202 1.49 -8.34 18.42
C ARG A 202 0.93 -6.96 18.79
N LEU A 203 0.62 -6.13 17.80
CA LEU A 203 0.02 -4.82 18.05
C LEU A 203 -1.40 -4.94 18.63
N HIS A 204 -2.16 -5.94 18.19
CA HIS A 204 -3.48 -6.21 18.75
C HIS A 204 -3.41 -6.63 20.21
N GLU A 205 -2.52 -7.57 20.56
CA GLU A 205 -2.28 -7.98 21.96
C GLU A 205 -1.80 -6.81 22.84
N GLN A 206 -0.96 -5.92 22.31
CA GLN A 206 -0.53 -4.71 23.03
C GLN A 206 -1.71 -3.76 23.28
N LEU A 207 -2.56 -3.56 22.26
CA LEU A 207 -3.74 -2.72 22.39
C LEU A 207 -4.72 -3.28 23.42
N GLU A 208 -4.97 -4.58 23.41
CA GLU A 208 -5.84 -5.24 24.40
C GLU A 208 -5.32 -5.08 25.83
N LYS A 209 -4.01 -5.22 26.04
CA LYS A 209 -3.38 -4.98 27.35
C LYS A 209 -3.56 -3.54 27.83
N GLU A 210 -3.27 -2.56 26.98
CA GLU A 210 -3.42 -1.14 27.32
C GLU A 210 -4.89 -0.77 27.60
N VAL A 211 -5.84 -1.36 26.86
CA VAL A 211 -7.27 -1.18 27.13
C VAL A 211 -7.65 -1.76 28.49
N GLN A 212 -7.18 -2.97 28.83
CA GLN A 212 -7.44 -3.58 30.13
C GLN A 212 -6.81 -2.78 31.28
N GLU A 213 -5.58 -2.28 31.11
CA GLU A 213 -4.93 -1.41 32.08
C GLU A 213 -5.69 -0.09 32.26
N GLY A 214 -6.15 0.50 31.16
CA GLY A 214 -7.00 1.69 31.17
C GLY A 214 -8.32 1.49 31.92
N LEU A 215 -8.97 0.34 31.76
CA LEU A 215 -10.19 0.00 32.51
C LEU A 215 -9.92 -0.12 34.02
N LYS A 216 -8.86 -0.83 34.42
CA LYS A 216 -8.47 -0.94 35.84
C LYS A 216 -8.13 0.41 36.46
N LEU A 217 -7.43 1.27 35.71
CA LEU A 217 -7.11 2.62 36.16
C LEU A 217 -8.38 3.45 36.34
N LYS A 218 -9.33 3.34 35.41
CA LYS A 218 -10.63 4.01 35.50
C LYS A 218 -11.40 3.58 36.76
N GLU A 219 -11.51 2.27 37.01
CA GLU A 219 -12.15 1.74 38.23
C GLU A 219 -11.45 2.26 39.51
N SER A 220 -10.12 2.34 39.50
CA SER A 220 -9.34 2.87 40.63
C SER A 220 -9.61 4.36 40.86
N VAL A 221 -9.72 5.15 39.79
CA VAL A 221 -10.06 6.58 39.89
C VAL A 221 -11.48 6.76 40.42
N GLU A 222 -12.45 6.01 39.91
CA GLU A 222 -13.84 6.05 40.39
C GLU A 222 -13.94 5.70 41.88
N SER A 223 -13.17 4.70 42.35
CA SER A 223 -13.08 4.36 43.78
C SER A 223 -12.48 5.50 44.62
N LEU A 224 -11.40 6.12 44.15
CA LEU A 224 -10.76 7.23 44.86
C LEU A 224 -11.65 8.49 44.90
N GLU A 225 -12.42 8.75 43.85
CA GLU A 225 -13.39 9.83 43.82
C GLU A 225 -14.50 9.61 44.86
N LYS A 226 -15.01 8.38 44.96
CA LYS A 226 -15.96 8.01 46.00
C LYS A 226 -15.39 8.20 47.41
N ASP A 227 -14.19 7.68 47.66
CA ASP A 227 -13.51 7.85 48.95
C ASP A 227 -13.27 9.33 49.30
N ARG A 228 -12.97 10.16 48.30
CA ARG A 228 -12.81 11.61 48.50
C ARG A 228 -14.12 12.25 48.94
N ILE A 229 -15.23 11.93 48.27
CA ILE A 229 -16.56 12.44 48.59
C ILE A 229 -16.98 12.00 50.00
N ASP A 230 -16.77 10.74 50.35
CA ASP A 230 -17.10 10.20 51.68
C ASP A 230 -16.30 10.93 52.78
N ARG A 231 -14.99 11.15 52.59
CA ARG A 231 -14.16 11.92 53.53
C ARG A 231 -14.57 13.39 53.64
N GLU A 232 -14.99 14.00 52.53
CA GLU A 232 -15.47 15.38 52.53
C GLU A 232 -16.77 15.50 53.35
N ASN A 233 -17.70 14.55 53.18
CA ASN A 233 -18.92 14.48 53.99
C ASN A 233 -18.62 14.25 55.49
N ASP A 234 -17.68 13.35 55.81
CA ASP A 234 -17.23 13.12 57.19
C ASP A 234 -16.64 14.38 57.82
N TYR A 235 -15.80 15.10 57.06
CA TYR A 235 -15.21 16.36 57.51
C TYR A 235 -16.28 17.43 57.78
N LEU A 236 -17.28 17.55 56.89
CA LEU A 236 -18.41 18.46 57.09
C LEU A 236 -19.18 18.12 58.37
N GLY A 237 -19.51 16.84 58.59
CA GLY A 237 -20.19 16.41 59.81
C GLY A 237 -19.37 16.62 61.09
N LEU A 238 -18.04 16.46 61.03
CA LEU A 238 -17.15 16.79 62.16
C LEU A 238 -17.09 18.30 62.43
N LYS A 239 -17.06 19.11 61.36
CA LYS A 239 -17.05 20.57 61.47
C LYS A 239 -18.33 21.08 62.14
N GLU A 240 -19.50 20.60 61.74
CA GLU A 240 -20.78 20.94 62.36
C GLU A 240 -20.80 20.60 63.86
N LYS A 241 -20.38 19.38 64.23
CA LYS A 241 -20.26 18.98 65.65
C LYS A 241 -19.28 19.86 66.42
N CYS A 242 -18.18 20.26 65.80
CA CYS A 242 -17.20 21.15 66.43
C CYS A 242 -17.82 22.54 66.70
N GLU A 243 -18.54 23.08 65.73
CA GLU A 243 -19.25 24.36 65.86
C GLU A 243 -20.32 24.31 66.97
N GLU A 244 -21.10 23.23 67.05
CA GLU A 244 -22.07 23.01 68.15
C GLU A 244 -21.38 22.99 69.53
N LYS A 245 -20.28 22.24 69.67
CA LYS A 245 -19.53 22.19 70.93
C LYS A 245 -18.92 23.54 71.28
N GLN A 246 -18.45 24.29 70.29
CA GLN A 246 -17.91 25.63 70.49
C GLN A 246 -19.00 26.63 70.91
N GLN A 247 -20.22 26.52 70.39
CA GLN A 247 -21.36 27.30 70.87
C GLN A 247 -21.73 26.93 72.31
N TYR A 248 -21.75 25.64 72.64
CA TYR A 248 -22.01 25.17 74.00
C TYR A 248 -20.97 25.68 75.01
N ILE A 249 -19.68 25.62 74.67
CA ILE A 249 -18.60 26.16 75.50
C ILE A 249 -18.81 27.66 75.74
N ARG A 250 -19.14 28.44 74.70
CA ARG A 250 -19.42 29.87 74.83
C ARG A 250 -20.60 30.14 75.78
N ALA A 251 -21.69 29.39 75.66
CA ALA A 251 -22.84 29.51 76.57
C ALA A 251 -22.49 29.16 78.02
N MET A 252 -21.63 28.17 78.24
CA MET A 252 -21.16 27.81 79.58
C MET A 252 -20.21 28.85 80.18
N GLN A 253 -19.35 29.46 79.36
CA GLN A 253 -18.50 30.57 79.78
C GLN A 253 -19.32 31.78 80.22
N GLU A 254 -20.38 32.14 79.49
CA GLU A 254 -21.30 33.20 79.86
C GLU A 254 -22.01 32.91 81.20
N LYS A 255 -22.51 31.68 81.39
CA LYS A 255 -23.08 31.24 82.66
C LYS A 255 -22.10 31.33 83.82
N LEU A 256 -20.84 30.92 83.60
CA LEU A 256 -19.78 31.01 84.59
C LEU A 256 -19.54 32.48 85.00
N GLU A 257 -19.52 33.39 84.03
CA GLU A 257 -19.35 34.82 84.27
C GLU A 257 -20.49 35.40 85.11
N ILE A 258 -21.75 35.04 84.81
CA ILE A 258 -22.93 35.42 85.60
C ILE A 258 -22.83 34.90 87.04
N LEU A 259 -22.43 33.64 87.22
CA LEU A 259 -22.27 33.02 88.53
C LEU A 259 -21.14 33.70 89.34
N ASN A 260 -20.04 34.07 88.70
CA ASN A 260 -18.96 34.80 89.35
C ASN A 260 -19.41 36.18 89.83
N LYS A 261 -20.13 36.95 88.98
CA LYS A 261 -20.74 38.22 89.38
C LYS A 261 -21.69 38.05 90.57
N ARG A 262 -22.51 37.00 90.57
CA ARG A 262 -23.42 36.68 91.69
C ARG A 262 -22.66 36.31 92.96
N LYS A 263 -21.59 35.53 92.85
CA LYS A 263 -20.71 35.16 93.98
C LYS A 263 -20.09 36.41 94.61
N GLU A 264 -19.62 37.36 93.81
CA GLU A 264 -19.07 38.64 94.31
C GLU A 264 -20.12 39.44 95.08
N LEU A 265 -21.35 39.55 94.56
CA LEU A 265 -22.45 40.20 95.26
C LEU A 265 -22.76 39.53 96.61
N VAL A 266 -22.83 38.19 96.64
CA VAL A 266 -23.06 37.45 97.89
C VAL A 266 -21.90 37.68 98.88
N LEU A 267 -20.64 37.67 98.43
CA LEU A 267 -19.49 37.97 99.29
C LEU A 267 -19.58 39.38 99.91
N ILE A 268 -20.02 40.37 99.15
CA ILE A 268 -20.26 41.73 99.67
C ILE A 268 -21.38 41.71 100.72
N GLN A 269 -22.47 40.98 100.47
CA GLN A 269 -23.57 40.82 101.42
C GLN A 269 -23.11 40.12 102.72
N THR A 270 -22.36 39.03 102.61
CA THR A 270 -21.81 38.30 103.77
C THR A 270 -20.92 39.22 104.60
N LYS A 271 -19.96 39.93 103.99
CA LYS A 271 -19.13 40.93 104.70
C LYS A 271 -19.95 42.01 105.39
N THR A 272 -21.09 42.38 104.82
CA THR A 272 -21.99 43.39 105.41
C THR A 272 -22.73 42.81 106.62
N ILE A 273 -23.17 41.55 106.55
CA ILE A 273 -23.81 40.84 107.67
C ILE A 273 -22.80 40.60 108.78
N ASP A 274 -21.58 40.14 108.48
CA ASP A 274 -20.52 39.92 109.46
C ASP A 274 -20.25 41.20 110.26
N LYS A 275 -20.12 42.36 109.58
CA LYS A 275 -19.99 43.67 110.25
C LYS A 275 -21.19 44.03 111.14
N LYS A 276 -22.41 43.58 110.79
CA LYS A 276 -23.60 43.78 111.64
C LYS A 276 -23.54 42.88 112.87
N ILE A 277 -23.15 41.62 112.71
CA ILE A 277 -22.97 40.65 113.79
C ILE A 277 -21.89 41.14 114.76
N GLU A 278 -20.74 41.60 114.27
CA GLU A 278 -19.67 42.16 115.11
C GLU A 278 -20.18 43.34 115.96
N LYS A 279 -20.95 44.26 115.37
CA LYS A 279 -21.59 45.37 116.10
C LYS A 279 -22.59 44.87 117.14
N ASP A 280 -23.40 43.87 116.80
CA ASP A 280 -24.37 43.27 117.73
C ASP A 280 -23.69 42.53 118.89
N GLU A 281 -22.58 41.84 118.63
CA GLU A 281 -21.73 41.22 119.66
C GLU A 281 -21.07 42.27 120.56
N GLU A 282 -20.54 43.35 119.98
CA GLU A 282 -19.98 44.46 120.76
C GLU A 282 -21.05 45.09 121.66
N MET A 283 -22.27 45.26 121.13
CA MET A 283 -23.42 45.71 121.91
C MET A 283 -23.82 44.70 123.00
N ARG A 284 -23.81 43.38 122.74
CA ARG A 284 -24.04 42.36 123.79
C ARG A 284 -23.00 42.45 124.90
N LYS A 285 -21.71 42.54 124.56
CA LYS A 285 -20.61 42.69 125.53
C LYS A 285 -20.75 43.95 126.38
N LYS A 286 -21.27 45.05 125.80
CA LYS A 286 -21.61 46.28 126.55
C LYS A 286 -22.79 46.06 127.49
N LEU A 287 -23.83 45.35 127.04
CA LEU A 287 -25.02 45.03 127.86
C LEU A 287 -24.70 44.10 129.05
N GLU A 288 -23.80 43.14 128.90
CA GLU A 288 -23.38 42.23 129.99
C GLU A 288 -22.71 42.95 131.17
N LYS A 289 -22.17 44.15 130.96
CA LYS A 289 -21.54 44.98 132.00
C LYS A 289 -22.54 45.85 132.78
N LEU A 290 -23.81 45.86 132.39
CA LEU A 290 -24.85 46.66 133.07
C LEU A 290 -25.34 45.97 134.35
N CYS A 291 -25.68 46.76 135.38
CA CYS A 291 -26.29 46.23 136.60
C CYS A 291 -27.72 45.70 136.34
N LYS A 292 -28.22 44.79 137.20
CA LYS A 292 -29.51 44.07 137.01
C LYS A 292 -30.71 44.98 136.73
N LYS A 293 -30.74 46.19 137.31
CA LYS A 293 -31.85 47.16 137.15
C LYS A 293 -31.81 47.90 135.79
N CYS A 294 -30.62 48.14 135.25
CA CYS A 294 -30.44 48.78 133.95
C CYS A 294 -30.62 47.79 132.80
N TYR A 295 -30.13 46.55 132.96
CA TYR A 295 -30.27 45.48 131.96
C TYR A 295 -31.74 45.15 131.64
N SER A 296 -32.59 45.09 132.68
CA SER A 296 -34.02 44.79 132.55
C SER A 296 -34.82 45.88 131.82
N ARG A 297 -34.43 47.15 131.95
CA ARG A 297 -35.03 48.29 131.23
C ARG A 297 -34.66 48.32 129.74
N THR A 298 -33.45 47.89 129.39
CA THR A 298 -33.01 47.82 127.98
C THR A 298 -33.57 46.63 127.23
N ARG A 299 -33.94 45.54 127.92
CA ARG A 299 -34.50 44.33 127.29
C ARG A 299 -35.95 44.53 126.80
N SER A 300 -36.73 45.37 127.49
CA SER A 300 -38.11 45.69 127.09
C SER A 300 -38.22 46.47 125.77
N PHE A 301 -37.13 47.10 125.29
CA PHE A 301 -37.10 47.80 124.01
C PHE A 301 -36.75 46.91 122.80
N ARG A 302 -36.29 45.67 123.02
CA ARG A 302 -35.76 44.81 121.95
C ARG A 302 -36.75 43.79 121.38
N ASN A 303 -37.97 43.70 121.93
CA ASN A 303 -39.03 42.78 121.49
C ASN A 303 -40.15 43.49 120.68
N ILE A 304 -39.84 44.65 120.08
CA ILE A 304 -40.63 45.31 119.03
C ILE A 304 -39.77 45.26 117.77
#